data_AF-A0A0A8LAM9-F1
#
_entry.id   AF-A0A0A8LAM9-F1
#
_cell.length_a   1.000
_cell.length_b   1.000
_cell.length_c   1.000
_cell.angle_alpha   90.00
_cell.angle_beta   90.00
_cell.angle_gamma   90.00
#
_symmetry.space_group_name_H-M   'P 1'
#
loop_
_entity.id
_entity.type
_entity.pdbx_description
1 polymer ?
#
loop_
_entity_poly.entity_id
_entity_poly.type
_entity_poly.pdbx_seq_one_letter_code
_entity_poly.pdbx_strand_id
1 'polypeptide(L)'
;MVRQRHRGTAIISIGIVSTIALVATGWFIYQCQNRLTTPKSELKRNAKCFILTPEMFSQGINWKQEVSHGSVVLVSSELNNLADELKSILPSHQHRIIIVDNPKAIWSAVRHLKKYELIISRNQISSMPADIRRYVSTISVV
;
A
#
# COMPACT_ATOMS: atom_id res chain seq x y z
N MET A 1 -60.17 50.96 18.82
CA MET A 1 -59.21 50.31 19.75
C MET A 1 -59.34 48.79 19.60
N VAL A 2 -58.45 48.13 18.84
CA VAL A 2 -58.29 46.67 18.89
C VAL A 2 -56.79 46.38 18.79
N ARG A 3 -56.28 45.70 19.81
CA ARG A 3 -54.86 45.54 20.15
C ARG A 3 -54.36 44.21 19.58
N GLN A 4 -53.35 44.26 18.72
CA GLN A 4 -52.63 43.09 18.19
C GLN A 4 -52.17 42.15 19.32
N ARG A 5 -52.39 40.83 19.13
CA ARG A 5 -51.69 39.76 19.84
C ARG A 5 -51.21 38.71 18.83
N HIS A 6 -50.01 38.91 18.28
CA HIS A 6 -49.21 37.85 17.66
C HIS A 6 -47.88 37.78 18.42
N ARG A 7 -47.80 36.89 19.43
CA ARG A 7 -46.57 36.61 20.21
C ARG A 7 -46.39 35.11 20.51
N GLY A 8 -46.82 34.22 19.61
CA GLY A 8 -46.84 32.78 19.86
C GLY A 8 -45.89 31.90 19.02
N THR A 9 -45.22 32.43 17.99
CA THR A 9 -44.57 31.59 16.96
C THR A 9 -43.05 31.74 16.85
N ALA A 10 -42.42 32.66 17.61
CA ALA A 10 -40.99 32.97 17.43
C ALA A 10 -40.02 32.09 18.24
N ILE A 11 -40.50 31.28 19.20
CA ILE A 11 -39.61 30.57 20.14
C ILE A 11 -39.32 29.13 19.68
N ILE A 12 -40.18 28.52 18.85
CA ILE A 12 -40.05 27.11 18.46
C ILE A 12 -39.03 26.92 17.31
N SER A 13 -38.76 27.95 16.50
CA SER A 13 -37.88 27.86 15.33
C SER A 13 -36.38 27.82 15.66
N ILE A 14 -35.95 28.32 16.81
CA ILE A 14 -34.52 28.38 17.19
C ILE A 14 -33.98 27.01 17.61
N GLY A 15 -34.80 26.16 18.24
CA GLY A 15 -34.39 24.83 18.71
C GLY A 15 -34.14 23.82 17.58
N ILE A 16 -34.90 23.91 16.48
CA ILE A 16 -34.83 22.96 15.36
C ILE A 16 -33.60 23.22 14.48
N VAL A 17 -33.17 24.47 14.34
CA VAL A 17 -32.01 24.82 13.51
C VAL A 17 -30.69 24.34 14.15
N SER A 18 -30.61 24.37 15.49
CA SER A 18 -29.41 23.95 16.22
C SER A 18 -29.15 22.44 16.11
N THR A 19 -30.19 21.62 16.18
CA THR A 19 -30.04 20.16 16.09
C THR A 19 -29.64 19.70 14.69
N ILE A 20 -30.16 20.35 13.63
CA ILE A 20 -29.77 20.05 12.25
C ILE A 20 -28.31 20.41 11.99
N ALA A 21 -27.83 21.53 12.53
CA ALA A 21 -26.44 21.95 12.37
C ALA A 21 -25.46 20.96 13.03
N LEU A 22 -25.78 20.45 14.23
CA LEU A 22 -24.94 19.47 14.93
C LEU A 22 -24.95 18.09 14.22
N VAL A 23 -26.09 17.66 13.70
CA VAL A 23 -26.18 16.40 12.94
C VAL A 23 -25.43 16.53 11.61
N ALA A 24 -25.55 17.66 10.91
CA ALA A 24 -24.86 17.88 9.64
C ALA A 24 -23.33 17.96 9.82
N THR A 25 -22.85 18.66 10.85
CA THR A 25 -21.42 18.73 11.17
C THR A 25 -20.87 17.39 11.64
N GLY A 26 -21.60 16.65 12.48
CA GLY A 26 -21.22 15.30 12.91
C GLY A 26 -21.15 14.32 11.73
N TRP A 27 -22.13 14.34 10.84
CA TRP A 27 -22.14 13.52 9.62
C TRP A 27 -21.00 13.90 8.67
N PHE A 28 -20.73 15.19 8.51
CA PHE A 28 -19.64 15.67 7.65
C PHE A 28 -18.27 15.28 8.21
N ILE A 29 -18.04 15.41 9.52
CA ILE A 29 -16.82 14.96 10.18
C ILE A 29 -16.67 13.44 10.07
N TYR A 30 -17.76 12.67 10.25
CA TYR A 30 -17.76 11.22 10.07
C TYR A 30 -17.43 10.81 8.63
N GLN A 31 -17.99 11.48 7.63
CA GLN A 31 -17.64 11.23 6.23
C GLN A 31 -16.20 11.66 5.90
N CYS A 32 -15.71 12.77 6.45
CA CYS A 32 -14.33 13.19 6.27
C CYS A 32 -13.34 12.20 6.91
N GLN A 33 -13.64 11.67 8.09
CA GLN A 33 -12.82 10.62 8.73
C GLN A 33 -12.81 9.32 7.91
N ASN A 34 -13.97 8.86 7.41
CA ASN A 34 -14.04 7.66 6.59
C ASN A 34 -13.39 7.81 5.21
N ARG A 35 -13.23 9.03 4.69
CA ARG A 35 -12.50 9.30 3.43
C ARG A 35 -10.99 9.44 3.61
N LEU A 36 -10.50 9.76 4.81
CA LEU A 36 -9.07 9.84 5.12
C LEU A 36 -8.47 8.46 5.44
N THR A 37 -9.30 7.49 5.80
CA THR A 37 -8.91 6.08 5.79
C THR A 37 -9.02 5.53 4.38
N THR A 38 -8.03 5.82 3.54
CA THR A 38 -7.64 4.80 2.55
C THR A 38 -7.44 3.51 3.34
N PRO A 39 -8.02 2.37 2.92
CA PRO A 39 -7.95 1.14 3.70
C PRO A 39 -6.48 0.73 3.79
N LYS A 40 -5.86 1.01 4.94
CA LYS A 40 -4.50 0.61 5.29
C LYS A 40 -4.28 -0.90 5.09
N SER A 41 -5.38 -1.67 5.07
CA SER A 41 -5.42 -3.10 4.76
C SER A 41 -5.26 -3.43 3.28
N GLU A 42 -5.78 -2.63 2.34
CA GLU A 42 -5.65 -2.91 0.89
C GLU A 42 -4.25 -2.56 0.37
N LEU A 43 -3.68 -1.45 0.82
CA LEU A 43 -2.28 -1.10 0.55
C LEU A 43 -1.31 -2.19 1.03
N LYS A 44 -1.64 -2.89 2.13
CA LYS A 44 -0.82 -4.00 2.63
C LYS A 44 -1.00 -5.28 1.81
N ARG A 45 -2.20 -5.56 1.30
CA ARG A 45 -2.46 -6.71 0.40
C ARG A 45 -1.77 -6.59 -0.94
N ASN A 46 -1.52 -5.37 -1.41
CA ASN A 46 -0.86 -5.12 -2.70
C ASN A 46 0.66 -4.99 -2.60
N ALA A 47 1.23 -5.07 -1.39
CA ALA A 47 2.67 -4.94 -1.21
C ALA A 47 3.38 -6.26 -1.52
N LYS A 48 4.16 -6.28 -2.60
CA LYS A 48 4.86 -7.47 -3.09
C LYS A 48 6.36 -7.41 -2.82
N CYS A 49 7.00 -8.56 -2.70
CA CYS A 49 8.45 -8.70 -2.69
C CYS A 49 8.87 -9.42 -3.96
N PHE A 50 9.64 -8.77 -4.81
CA PHE A 50 10.20 -9.39 -6.01
C PHE A 50 11.62 -9.84 -5.73
N ILE A 51 11.98 -11.08 -6.07
CA ILE A 51 13.39 -11.46 -6.21
C ILE A 51 13.72 -11.33 -7.69
N LEU A 52 14.48 -10.30 -8.04
CA LEU A 52 14.77 -9.96 -9.43
C LEU A 52 15.67 -11.00 -10.06
N THR A 53 15.24 -11.50 -11.22
CA THR A 53 16.07 -12.29 -12.13
C THR A 53 16.09 -11.63 -13.51
N PRO A 54 17.11 -11.93 -14.35
CA PRO A 54 17.20 -11.38 -15.70
C PRO A 54 15.97 -11.70 -16.57
N GLU A 55 15.40 -12.90 -16.37
CA GLU A 55 14.19 -13.36 -17.05
C GLU A 55 12.99 -12.46 -16.71
N MET A 56 12.77 -12.20 -15.41
CA MET A 56 11.66 -11.35 -14.95
C MET A 56 11.79 -9.91 -15.43
N PHE A 57 13.02 -9.39 -15.52
CA PHE A 57 13.26 -8.06 -16.06
C PHE A 57 12.88 -7.98 -17.55
N SER A 58 13.27 -8.99 -18.33
CA SER A 58 12.99 -9.08 -19.77
C SER A 58 11.51 -9.29 -20.12
N GLN A 59 10.68 -9.78 -19.18
CA GLN A 59 9.26 -10.03 -19.41
C GLN A 59 8.39 -8.76 -19.52
N GLY A 60 8.97 -7.56 -19.37
CA GLY A 60 8.24 -6.31 -19.58
C GLY A 60 7.27 -5.96 -18.44
N ILE A 61 7.57 -6.39 -17.21
CA ILE A 61 6.81 -6.02 -16.02
C ILE A 61 6.79 -4.49 -15.89
N ASN A 62 5.61 -3.90 -15.64
CA ASN A 62 5.50 -2.47 -15.39
C ASN A 62 6.00 -2.13 -13.97
N TRP A 63 7.32 -2.07 -13.83
CA TRP A 63 8.01 -1.82 -12.56
C TRP A 63 7.56 -0.54 -11.87
N LYS A 64 7.21 0.50 -12.63
CA LYS A 64 6.72 1.77 -12.07
C LYS A 64 5.42 1.58 -11.31
N GLN A 65 4.48 0.85 -11.90
CA GLN A 65 3.21 0.54 -11.25
C GLN A 65 3.43 -0.40 -10.06
N GLU A 66 4.18 -1.48 -10.24
CA GLU A 66 4.39 -2.48 -9.18
C GLU A 66 5.09 -1.90 -7.95
N VAL A 67 6.15 -1.12 -8.16
CA VAL A 67 6.90 -0.49 -7.08
C VAL A 67 6.07 0.59 -6.40
N SER A 68 5.21 1.33 -7.09
CA SER A 68 4.36 2.37 -6.49
C SER A 68 3.48 1.85 -5.35
N HIS A 69 3.02 0.60 -5.43
CA HIS A 69 2.13 -0.05 -4.44
C HIS A 69 2.84 -0.54 -3.17
N GLY A 70 4.05 -0.06 -2.87
CA GLY A 70 4.79 -0.45 -1.67
C GLY A 70 5.58 -1.76 -1.83
N SER A 71 5.72 -2.22 -3.07
CA SER A 71 6.53 -3.37 -3.42
C SER A 71 8.02 -3.08 -3.31
N VAL A 72 8.81 -4.11 -3.02
CA VAL A 72 10.26 -4.04 -2.87
C VAL A 72 10.89 -5.05 -3.82
N VAL A 73 12.01 -4.67 -4.43
CA VAL A 73 12.75 -5.49 -5.37
C VAL A 73 14.09 -5.86 -4.72
N LEU A 74 14.32 -7.15 -4.51
CA LEU A 74 15.58 -7.70 -4.03
C LEU A 74 16.41 -8.12 -5.25
N VAL A 75 17.64 -7.63 -5.34
CA VAL A 75 18.55 -7.93 -6.45
C VAL A 75 19.83 -8.54 -5.88
N SER A 76 20.31 -9.63 -6.48
CA SER A 76 21.63 -10.19 -6.13
C SER A 76 22.73 -9.24 -6.62
N SER A 77 23.82 -9.10 -5.88
CA SER A 77 24.97 -8.26 -6.27
C SER A 77 25.60 -8.68 -7.61
N GLU A 78 25.49 -9.96 -7.97
CA GLU A 78 25.88 -10.48 -9.29
C GLU A 78 25.16 -9.78 -10.45
N LEU A 79 24.00 -9.17 -10.18
CA LEU A 79 23.13 -8.48 -11.13
C LEU A 79 23.10 -6.97 -10.88
N ASN A 80 24.17 -6.39 -10.35
CA ASN A 80 24.25 -4.95 -10.07
C ASN A 80 23.90 -4.08 -11.29
N ASN A 81 24.31 -4.49 -12.48
CA ASN A 81 23.97 -3.77 -13.73
C ASN A 81 22.45 -3.65 -13.91
N LEU A 82 21.69 -4.71 -13.63
CA LEU A 82 20.22 -4.68 -13.69
C LEU A 82 19.64 -3.82 -12.57
N ALA A 83 20.22 -3.86 -11.37
CA ALA A 83 19.77 -3.01 -10.27
C ALA A 83 19.91 -1.53 -10.62
N ASP A 84 21.02 -1.14 -11.27
CA ASP A 84 21.28 0.23 -11.67
C ASP A 84 20.39 0.67 -12.84
N GLU A 85 20.13 -0.22 -13.80
CA GLU A 85 19.12 0.00 -14.84
C GLU A 85 17.73 0.24 -14.21
N LEU A 86 17.32 -0.59 -13.25
CA LEU A 86 16.03 -0.47 -12.57
C LEU A 86 15.94 0.84 -11.76
N LYS A 87 17.03 1.26 -11.12
CA LYS A 87 17.14 2.55 -10.42
C LYS A 87 17.05 3.75 -11.37
N SER A 88 17.55 3.61 -12.60
CA SER A 88 17.46 4.65 -13.63
C SER A 88 16.03 4.82 -14.16
N ILE A 89 15.29 3.70 -14.28
CA ILE A 89 13.88 3.68 -14.67
C ILE A 89 13.00 4.23 -13.54
N LEU A 90 13.41 3.99 -12.28
CA LEU A 90 12.65 4.34 -11.07
C LEU A 90 13.42 5.28 -10.11
N PRO A 91 13.77 6.51 -10.53
CA PRO A 91 14.60 7.41 -9.72
C PRO A 91 13.92 7.77 -8.39
N SER A 92 12.59 7.95 -8.38
CA SER A 92 11.83 8.28 -7.16
C SER A 92 11.67 7.11 -6.18
N HIS A 93 12.04 5.88 -6.57
CA HIS A 93 11.82 4.67 -5.78
C HIS A 93 13.07 3.83 -5.59
N GLN A 94 14.26 4.42 -5.74
CA GLN A 94 15.54 3.72 -5.56
C GLN A 94 15.66 3.04 -4.20
N HIS A 95 15.10 3.63 -3.14
CA HIS A 95 15.06 3.05 -1.79
C HIS A 95 14.30 1.71 -1.68
N ARG A 96 13.51 1.35 -2.70
CA ARG A 96 12.75 0.09 -2.77
C ARG A 96 13.51 -1.01 -3.51
N ILE A 97 14.68 -0.69 -4.06
CA ILE A 97 15.57 -1.63 -4.74
C ILE A 97 16.71 -1.94 -3.78
N ILE A 98 16.71 -3.15 -3.24
CA ILE A 98 17.68 -3.60 -2.25
C ILE A 98 18.63 -4.58 -2.93
N ILE A 99 19.90 -4.19 -3.00
CA ILE A 99 20.97 -5.05 -3.47
C ILE A 99 21.44 -5.90 -2.30
N VAL A 100 21.60 -7.19 -2.54
CA VAL A 100 22.01 -8.17 -1.54
C VAL A 100 23.27 -8.86 -2.01
N ASP A 101 24.35 -8.74 -1.23
CA ASP A 101 25.66 -9.29 -1.61
C ASP A 101 25.75 -10.81 -1.56
N ASN A 102 24.98 -11.41 -0.65
CA ASN A 102 24.96 -12.86 -0.47
C ASN A 102 23.59 -13.41 -0.89
N PRO A 103 23.51 -14.30 -1.89
CA PRO A 103 22.25 -14.91 -2.32
C PRO A 103 21.48 -15.58 -1.17
N LYS A 104 22.17 -16.13 -0.16
CA LYS A 104 21.53 -16.73 1.03
C LYS A 104 20.84 -15.68 1.91
N ALA A 105 21.32 -14.44 1.91
CA ALA A 105 20.76 -13.34 2.68
C ALA A 105 19.46 -12.79 2.07
N ILE A 106 19.16 -13.08 0.80
CA ILE A 106 17.89 -12.70 0.15
C ILE A 106 16.71 -13.24 0.97
N TRP A 107 16.78 -14.49 1.40
CA TRP A 107 15.72 -15.10 2.20
C TRP A 107 15.56 -14.45 3.58
N SER A 108 16.65 -13.97 4.17
CA SER A 108 16.59 -13.18 5.40
C SER A 108 15.92 -11.82 5.16
N ALA A 109 16.20 -11.16 4.04
CA ALA A 109 15.52 -9.93 3.65
C ALA A 109 14.01 -10.17 3.43
N VAL A 110 13.63 -11.27 2.77
CA VAL A 110 12.21 -11.66 2.61
C VAL A 110 11.52 -11.82 3.97
N ARG A 111 12.15 -12.54 4.92
CA ARG A 111 11.64 -12.71 6.30
C ARG A 111 11.49 -11.39 7.04
N HIS A 112 12.39 -10.44 6.80
CA HIS A 112 12.37 -9.13 7.43
C HIS A 112 11.26 -8.23 6.85
N LEU A 113 11.12 -8.21 5.53
CA LEU A 113 10.18 -7.34 4.82
C LEU A 113 8.71 -7.75 5.04
N LYS A 114 8.44 -9.05 5.25
CA LYS A 114 7.08 -9.59 5.53
C LYS A 114 6.00 -9.04 4.61
N LYS A 115 6.32 -8.96 3.31
CA LYS A 115 5.37 -8.54 2.27
C LYS A 115 4.28 -9.59 2.11
N TYR A 116 3.12 -9.15 1.62
CA TYR A 116 1.97 -10.03 1.50
C TYR A 116 2.21 -11.11 0.44
N GLU A 117 2.76 -10.70 -0.69
CA GLU A 117 3.07 -11.59 -1.81
C GLU A 117 4.59 -11.62 -2.06
N LEU A 118 5.10 -12.81 -2.35
CA LEU A 118 6.47 -13.04 -2.81
C LEU A 118 6.41 -13.50 -4.27
N ILE A 119 7.12 -12.79 -5.14
CA ILE A 119 7.25 -13.10 -6.56
C ILE A 119 8.68 -13.57 -6.82
N ILE A 120 8.80 -14.80 -7.30
CA ILE A 120 10.09 -15.44 -7.60
C ILE A 120 10.06 -16.10 -8.96
N SER A 121 11.23 -16.24 -9.57
CA SER A 121 11.35 -17.04 -10.78
C SER A 121 11.19 -18.52 -10.47
N ARG A 122 10.75 -19.30 -11.46
CA ARG A 122 10.67 -20.77 -11.35
C ARG A 122 11.99 -21.40 -10.92
N ASN A 123 13.12 -20.87 -11.36
CA ASN A 123 14.45 -21.39 -11.02
C ASN A 123 14.81 -21.21 -9.54
N GLN A 124 14.28 -20.18 -8.88
CA GLN A 124 14.57 -19.90 -7.48
C GLN A 124 13.70 -20.68 -6.49
N ILE A 125 12.61 -21.30 -6.95
CA ILE A 125 11.70 -22.04 -6.06
C ILE A 125 12.40 -23.24 -5.40
N SER A 126 13.34 -23.88 -6.10
CA SER A 126 14.12 -25.00 -5.58
C SER A 126 15.05 -24.58 -4.45
N SER A 127 15.52 -23.33 -4.48
CA SER A 127 16.40 -22.74 -3.47
C SER A 127 15.65 -22.13 -2.27
N MET A 128 14.32 -22.10 -2.33
CA MET A 128 13.47 -21.48 -1.32
C MET A 128 13.44 -22.29 -0.01
N PRO A 129 13.79 -21.69 1.14
CA PRO A 129 13.64 -22.33 2.44
C PRO A 129 12.18 -22.63 2.77
N ALA A 130 11.92 -23.78 3.39
CA ALA A 130 10.56 -24.22 3.73
C ALA A 130 9.82 -23.29 4.71
N ASP A 131 10.55 -22.53 5.53
CA ASP A 131 10.00 -21.62 6.53
C ASP A 131 9.43 -20.32 5.96
N ILE A 132 9.76 -19.96 4.71
CA ILE A 132 9.31 -18.72 4.06
C ILE A 132 7.79 -18.59 4.03
N ARG A 133 7.06 -19.71 3.92
CA ARG A 133 5.59 -19.75 3.95
C ARG A 133 4.98 -19.19 5.25
N ARG A 134 5.77 -19.07 6.33
CA ARG A 134 5.33 -18.45 7.60
C ARG A 134 5.37 -16.93 7.58
N TYR A 135 6.13 -16.34 6.66
CA TYR A 135 6.40 -14.90 6.60
C TYR A 135 5.67 -14.17 5.47
N VAL A 136 5.15 -14.93 4.50
CA VAL A 136 4.47 -14.42 3.31
C VAL A 136 3.13 -15.14 3.16
N SER A 137 2.08 -14.41 2.76
CA SER A 137 0.73 -14.97 2.59
C SER A 137 0.55 -15.68 1.25
N THR A 138 1.14 -15.16 0.18
CA THR A 138 0.99 -15.71 -1.18
C THR A 138 2.35 -15.78 -1.88
N ILE A 139 2.61 -16.87 -2.60
CA ILE A 139 3.83 -17.05 -3.40
C ILE A 139 3.40 -17.23 -4.85
N SER A 140 3.86 -16.33 -5.71
CA SER A 140 3.58 -16.35 -7.14
C SER A 140 4.89 -16.61 -7.89
N VAL A 141 4.80 -17.45 -8.92
CA VAL A 141 5.96 -17.89 -9.69
C VAL A 141 5.84 -17.33 -11.10
N VAL A 142 6.92 -16.73 -11.58
CA VAL A 142 7.03 -16.05 -12.87
C VAL A 142 8.14 -16.68 -13.73
#